data_AF-A0A1V4M5L3-F1
#
_entry.id   AF-A0A1V4M5L3-F1
#
_cell.length_a   1.000
_cell.length_b   1.000
_cell.length_c   1.000
_cell.angle_alpha   90.00
_cell.angle_beta   90.00
_cell.angle_gamma   90.00
#
_symmetry.space_group_name_H-M   'P 1'
#
loop_
_entity.id
_entity.type
_entity.pdbx_description
1 polymer ?
#
loop_
_entity_poly.entity_id
_entity_poly.type
_entity_poly.pdbx_seq_one_letter_code
_entity_poly.pdbx_strand_id
1 'polypeptide(L)'
;MRTLFIVLMIILALAVAIVAVLNNEMVTVNYIFGQVELTLFTLILGSALAGILVMVFYGIYRSIHNYIKSESERNLKKELQRRVKFLENENKKLEEELERFKKEREEAAERAKAELEAEKNKLSEELNKQKREREEAVAKEQAELEAEKQKLEEKLREQQNENGIIETEDDFPEPPKKGFWDFLKR
;
A
#
# COMPACT_ATOMS: atom_id res chain seq x y z
N MET A 1 36.37 -42.14 -31.77
CA MET A 1 36.49 -41.63 -30.38
C MET A 1 36.37 -42.77 -29.36
N ARG A 2 35.19 -43.38 -29.18
CA ARG A 2 34.99 -44.43 -28.15
C ARG A 2 35.87 -45.68 -28.31
N THR A 3 36.03 -46.18 -29.54
CA THR A 3 36.91 -47.32 -29.85
C THR A 3 38.39 -46.99 -29.65
N LEU A 4 38.82 -45.75 -29.91
CA LEU A 4 40.19 -45.31 -29.67
C LEU A 4 40.55 -45.38 -28.19
N PHE A 5 39.64 -44.96 -27.30
CA PHE A 5 39.86 -45.09 -25.85
C PHE A 5 40.00 -46.56 -25.40
N ILE A 6 39.22 -47.47 -25.98
CA ILE A 6 39.32 -48.90 -25.68
C ILE A 6 40.66 -49.45 -26.14
N VAL A 7 41.10 -49.12 -27.36
CA VAL A 7 42.42 -49.52 -27.87
C VAL A 7 43.55 -48.97 -27.00
N LEU A 8 43.45 -47.70 -26.59
CA LEU A 8 44.44 -47.05 -25.71
C LEU A 8 44.52 -47.73 -24.33
N MET A 9 43.37 -48.11 -23.76
CA MET A 9 43.30 -48.85 -22.49
C MET A 9 43.90 -50.25 -22.60
N ILE A 10 43.70 -50.94 -23.74
CA ILE A 10 44.30 -52.25 -23.98
C ILE A 10 45.82 -52.14 -24.11
N ILE A 11 46.32 -51.14 -24.85
CA ILE A 11 47.77 -50.87 -24.97
C ILE A 11 48.38 -50.56 -23.59
N LEU A 12 47.69 -49.74 -22.78
CA LEU A 12 48.12 -49.42 -21.43
C LEU A 12 48.14 -50.65 -20.52
N ALA A 13 47.11 -51.51 -20.57
CA ALA A 13 47.06 -52.75 -19.81
C ALA A 13 48.18 -53.71 -20.20
N LEU A 14 48.50 -53.82 -21.50
CA LEU A 14 49.64 -54.59 -21.99
C LEU A 14 50.97 -54.04 -21.48
N ALA A 15 51.15 -52.72 -21.48
CA ALA A 15 52.35 -52.09 -20.92
C ALA A 15 52.53 -52.40 -19.43
N VAL A 16 51.46 -52.34 -18.64
CA VAL A 16 51.47 -52.72 -17.21
C VAL A 16 51.81 -54.20 -17.03
N ALA A 17 51.25 -55.08 -17.87
CA ALA A 17 51.55 -56.51 -17.82
C ALA A 17 53.03 -56.81 -18.13
N ILE A 18 53.63 -56.13 -19.11
CA ILE A 18 55.05 -56.25 -19.42
C ILE A 18 55.90 -55.79 -18.22
N VAL A 19 55.58 -54.63 -17.65
CA VAL A 19 56.28 -54.11 -16.46
C VAL A 19 56.18 -55.09 -15.29
N ALA A 20 55.02 -55.73 -15.08
CA ALA A 20 54.83 -56.72 -14.03
C ALA A 20 55.71 -57.98 -14.22
N VAL A 21 55.83 -58.48 -15.45
CA VAL A 21 56.68 -59.65 -15.77
C VAL A 21 58.16 -59.30 -15.61
N LEU A 22 58.57 -58.10 -16.04
CA LEU A 22 59.95 -57.64 -15.91
C LEU A 22 60.34 -57.35 -14.46
N ASN A 23 59.38 -56.90 -13.65
CA ASN A 23 59.56 -56.55 -12.25
C ASN A 23 59.05 -57.67 -11.32
N ASN A 24 59.36 -58.92 -11.67
CA ASN A 24 58.99 -60.11 -10.91
C ASN A 24 60.01 -60.47 -9.81
N GLU A 25 60.75 -59.47 -9.35
CA GLU A 25 61.70 -59.62 -8.26
C GLU A 25 60.95 -59.88 -6.95
N MET A 26 61.41 -60.90 -6.22
CA MET A 26 60.90 -61.26 -4.91
C MET A 26 61.40 -60.25 -3.88
N VAL A 27 60.48 -59.63 -3.16
CA VAL A 27 60.77 -58.67 -2.10
C VAL A 27 60.15 -59.20 -0.80
N THR A 28 60.97 -59.30 0.24
CA THR A 28 60.52 -59.66 1.58
C THR A 28 59.89 -58.45 2.24
N VAL A 29 58.61 -58.51 2.54
CA VAL A 29 57.89 -57.46 3.28
C VAL A 29 57.70 -57.92 4.72
N ASN A 30 58.23 -57.14 5.65
CA ASN A 30 58.07 -57.36 7.07
C ASN A 30 56.79 -56.66 7.56
N TYR A 31 55.80 -57.46 7.92
CA TYR A 31 54.56 -57.01 8.54
C TYR A 31 54.66 -57.11 10.06
N ILE A 32 53.73 -56.45 10.76
CA ILE A 32 53.67 -56.42 12.23
C ILE A 32 53.58 -57.83 12.84
N PHE A 33 53.03 -58.81 12.12
CA PHE A 33 52.80 -60.18 12.59
C PHE A 33 53.51 -61.26 11.74
N GLY A 34 54.52 -60.92 10.95
CA GLY A 34 55.26 -61.91 10.17
C GLY A 34 55.93 -61.34 8.93
N GLN A 35 56.65 -62.19 8.19
CA GLN A 35 57.32 -61.84 6.95
C GLN A 35 56.73 -62.66 5.80
N VAL A 36 56.52 -62.01 4.66
CA VAL A 36 56.03 -62.66 3.45
C VAL A 36 56.88 -62.20 2.27
N GLU A 37 57.26 -63.14 1.42
CA GLU A 37 57.94 -62.85 0.16
C GLU A 37 56.90 -62.71 -0.94
N LEU A 38 56.80 -61.51 -1.51
CA LEU A 38 55.90 -61.20 -2.60
C LEU A 38 56.68 -60.55 -3.73
N THR A 39 56.18 -60.68 -4.94
CA THR A 39 56.76 -59.98 -6.10
C THR A 39 56.41 -58.49 -6.01
N LEU A 40 57.35 -57.62 -6.40
CA LEU A 40 57.20 -56.17 -6.26
C LEU A 40 55.93 -55.64 -6.98
N PHE A 41 55.58 -56.20 -8.14
CA PHE A 41 54.36 -55.81 -8.83
C PHE A 41 53.08 -56.14 -8.03
N THR A 42 53.04 -57.26 -7.29
CA THR A 42 51.87 -57.67 -6.49
C THR A 42 51.63 -56.68 -5.36
N LEU A 43 52.70 -56.14 -4.78
CA LEU A 43 52.63 -55.12 -3.74
C LEU A 43 52.06 -53.79 -4.27
N ILE A 44 52.54 -53.34 -5.43
CA ILE A 44 52.05 -52.10 -6.07
C ILE A 44 50.59 -52.28 -6.50
N LEU A 45 50.25 -53.40 -7.13
CA LEU A 45 48.90 -53.68 -7.58
C LEU A 45 47.92 -53.78 -6.41
N GLY A 46 48.32 -54.44 -5.31
CA GLY A 46 47.52 -54.56 -4.10
C GLY A 46 47.23 -53.21 -3.45
N SER A 47 48.23 -52.32 -3.36
CA SER A 47 48.04 -50.98 -2.80
C SER A 47 47.16 -50.08 -3.70
N ALA A 48 47.33 -50.16 -5.02
CA ALA A 48 46.48 -49.44 -5.97
C ALA A 48 45.02 -49.92 -5.89
N LEU A 49 44.80 -51.24 -5.82
CA LEU A 49 43.47 -51.84 -5.64
C LEU A 49 42.84 -51.41 -4.31
N ALA A 50 43.60 -51.37 -3.23
CA ALA A 50 43.12 -50.88 -1.94
C ALA A 50 42.68 -49.41 -2.02
N GLY A 51 43.43 -48.55 -2.74
CA GLY A 51 43.05 -47.15 -2.97
C GLY A 51 41.74 -47.01 -3.74
N ILE A 52 41.54 -47.80 -4.79
CA ILE A 52 40.27 -47.82 -5.57
C ILE A 52 39.12 -48.26 -4.67
N LEU A 53 39.33 -49.29 -3.86
CA LEU A 53 38.31 -49.82 -2.95
C LEU A 53 37.85 -48.74 -1.96
N VAL A 54 38.78 -48.01 -1.35
CA VAL A 54 38.48 -46.87 -0.46
C VAL A 54 37.70 -45.78 -1.20
N MET A 55 38.08 -45.46 -2.45
CA MET A 55 37.40 -44.45 -3.25
C MET A 55 35.95 -44.85 -3.58
N VAL A 56 35.69 -46.13 -3.86
CA VAL A 56 34.34 -46.66 -4.08
C VAL A 56 33.49 -46.53 -2.82
N PHE A 57 34.01 -46.98 -1.66
CA PHE A 57 33.29 -46.85 -0.39
C PHE A 57 33.00 -45.38 -0.04
N TYR A 58 33.97 -44.49 -0.24
CA TYR A 58 33.77 -43.05 -0.04
C TYR A 58 32.72 -42.47 -1.00
N GLY A 59 32.71 -42.92 -2.26
CA GLY A 59 31.71 -42.52 -3.25
C GLY A 59 30.29 -42.92 -2.84
N ILE A 60 30.10 -44.15 -2.34
CA ILE A 60 28.82 -44.64 -1.84
C ILE A 60 28.37 -43.83 -0.61
N TYR A 61 29.26 -43.64 0.37
CA TYR A 61 28.99 -42.83 1.55
C TYR A 61 28.52 -41.42 1.19
N ARG A 62 29.26 -40.74 0.29
CA ARG A 62 28.92 -39.39 -0.19
C ARG A 62 27.58 -39.37 -0.94
N SER A 63 27.32 -40.39 -1.75
CA SER A 63 26.07 -40.50 -2.51
C SER A 63 24.85 -40.58 -1.59
N ILE A 64 24.91 -41.44 -0.56
CA ILE A 64 23.83 -41.61 0.42
C ILE A 64 23.63 -40.30 1.21
N HIS A 65 24.72 -39.69 1.69
CA HIS A 65 24.64 -38.42 2.42
C HIS A 65 23.99 -37.31 1.60
N ASN A 66 24.38 -37.18 0.33
CA ASN A 66 23.82 -36.18 -0.58
C ASN A 66 22.36 -36.47 -0.93
N TYR A 67 21.99 -37.74 -1.08
CA TYR A 67 20.61 -38.14 -1.39
C TYR A 67 19.66 -37.68 -0.28
N ILE A 68 19.98 -37.98 0.98
CA ILE A 68 19.17 -37.59 2.15
C ILE A 68 19.01 -36.07 2.23
N LYS A 69 20.11 -35.33 2.05
CA LYS A 69 20.08 -33.86 2.08
C LYS A 69 19.19 -33.28 0.96
N SER A 70 19.25 -33.86 -0.24
CA SER A 70 18.48 -33.38 -1.39
C SER A 70 16.96 -33.52 -1.19
N GLU A 71 16.51 -34.51 -0.43
CA GLU A 71 15.10 -34.72 -0.16
C GLU A 71 14.54 -33.62 0.75
N SER A 72 15.29 -33.28 1.82
CA SER A 72 14.91 -32.17 2.72
C SER A 72 14.83 -30.83 1.99
N GLU A 73 15.77 -30.54 1.08
CA GLU A 73 15.78 -29.31 0.31
C GLU A 73 14.61 -29.25 -0.67
N ARG A 74 14.26 -30.37 -1.31
CA ARG A 74 13.10 -30.47 -2.21
C ARG A 74 11.78 -30.30 -1.44
N ASN A 75 11.65 -30.92 -0.27
CA ASN A 75 10.45 -30.80 0.56
C ASN A 75 10.30 -29.38 1.10
N LEU A 76 11.39 -28.78 1.58
CA LEU A 76 11.41 -27.39 2.03
C LEU A 76 11.03 -26.42 0.90
N LYS A 77 11.58 -26.62 -0.30
CA LYS A 77 11.23 -25.80 -1.48
C LYS A 77 9.75 -25.93 -1.85
N LYS A 78 9.18 -27.14 -1.79
CA LYS A 78 7.75 -27.37 -2.02
C LYS A 78 6.88 -26.71 -0.95
N GLU A 79 7.29 -26.74 0.31
CA GLU A 79 6.58 -26.08 1.40
C GLU A 79 6.61 -24.56 1.23
N LEU A 80 7.78 -23.98 0.96
CA LEU A 80 7.93 -22.55 0.67
C LEU A 80 7.08 -22.13 -0.52
N GLN A 81 7.08 -22.88 -1.62
CA GLN A 81 6.22 -22.60 -2.77
C GLN A 81 4.73 -22.64 -2.42
N ARG A 82 4.29 -23.56 -1.56
CA ARG A 82 2.89 -23.59 -1.08
C ARG A 82 2.56 -22.37 -0.22
N ARG A 83 3.46 -21.99 0.70
CA ARG A 83 3.28 -20.80 1.54
C ARG A 83 3.22 -19.51 0.71
N VAL A 84 4.11 -19.36 -0.28
CA VAL A 84 4.09 -18.21 -1.19
C VAL A 84 2.76 -18.13 -1.93
N LYS A 85 2.30 -19.23 -2.55
CA LYS A 85 0.99 -19.25 -3.23
C LYS A 85 -0.19 -18.94 -2.31
N PHE A 86 -0.12 -19.41 -1.06
CA PHE A 86 -1.15 -19.12 -0.07
C PHE A 86 -1.18 -17.63 0.28
N LEU A 87 -0.02 -17.03 0.57
CA LEU A 87 0.11 -15.61 0.89
C LEU A 87 -0.24 -14.71 -0.30
N GLU A 88 0.09 -15.10 -1.53
CA GLU A 88 -0.32 -14.39 -2.75
C GLU A 88 -1.85 -14.35 -2.87
N ASN A 89 -2.53 -15.47 -2.60
CA ASN A 89 -3.99 -15.53 -2.62
C ASN A 89 -4.62 -14.72 -1.49
N GLU A 90 -4.04 -14.73 -0.28
CA GLU A 90 -4.53 -13.91 0.83
C GLU A 90 -4.35 -12.41 0.54
N ASN A 91 -3.18 -11.99 0.04
CA ASN A 91 -2.96 -10.60 -0.35
C ASN A 91 -3.96 -10.16 -1.42
N LYS A 92 -4.20 -10.99 -2.43
CA LYS A 92 -5.19 -10.67 -3.46
C LYS A 92 -6.60 -10.47 -2.89
N LYS A 93 -7.03 -11.33 -1.95
CA LYS A 93 -8.34 -11.17 -1.28
C LYS A 93 -8.40 -9.89 -0.45
N LEU A 94 -7.33 -9.59 0.29
CA LEU A 94 -7.25 -8.36 1.08
C LEU A 94 -7.25 -7.10 0.21
N GLU A 95 -6.58 -7.14 -0.94
CA GLU A 95 -6.64 -6.06 -1.94
C GLU A 95 -8.06 -5.85 -2.47
N GLU A 96 -8.76 -6.94 -2.83
CA GLU A 96 -10.16 -6.88 -3.28
C GLU A 96 -11.10 -6.34 -2.19
N GLU A 97 -10.90 -6.74 -0.92
CA GLU A 97 -11.67 -6.20 0.22
C GLU A 97 -11.38 -4.72 0.45
N LEU A 98 -10.11 -4.30 0.38
CA LEU A 98 -9.72 -2.90 0.50
C LEU A 98 -10.33 -2.03 -0.60
N GLU A 99 -10.35 -2.52 -1.84
CA GLU A 99 -11.00 -1.81 -2.95
C GLU A 99 -12.50 -1.66 -2.73
N ARG A 100 -13.19 -2.73 -2.28
CA ARG A 100 -14.61 -2.66 -1.92
C ARG A 100 -14.88 -1.64 -0.83
N PHE A 101 -14.12 -1.68 0.26
CA PHE A 101 -14.28 -0.72 1.35
C PHE A 101 -13.99 0.72 0.92
N LYS A 102 -12.98 0.94 0.07
CA LYS A 102 -12.71 2.28 -0.48
C LYS A 102 -13.90 2.78 -1.30
N LYS A 103 -14.45 1.95 -2.17
CA LYS A 103 -15.61 2.30 -3.00
C LYS A 103 -16.84 2.60 -2.14
N GLU A 104 -17.14 1.77 -1.15
CA GLU A 104 -18.25 2.00 -0.20
C GLU A 104 -18.07 3.32 0.56
N ARG A 105 -16.85 3.64 1.00
CA ARG A 105 -16.57 4.92 1.67
C ARG A 105 -16.70 6.11 0.73
N GLU A 106 -16.30 5.98 -0.52
CA GLU A 106 -16.44 7.02 -1.53
C GLU A 106 -17.92 7.29 -1.83
N GLU A 107 -18.71 6.24 -2.08
CA GLU A 107 -20.16 6.33 -2.27
C GLU A 107 -20.86 6.94 -1.04
N ALA A 108 -20.48 6.54 0.17
CA ALA A 108 -21.02 7.12 1.40
C ALA A 108 -20.66 8.60 1.55
N ALA A 109 -19.43 8.99 1.19
CA ALA A 109 -19.00 10.39 1.22
C ALA A 109 -19.74 11.23 0.18
N GLU A 110 -20.00 10.70 -1.02
CA GLU A 110 -20.81 11.36 -2.04
C GLU A 110 -22.26 11.55 -1.59
N ARG A 111 -22.87 10.52 -1.00
CA ARG A 111 -24.24 10.63 -0.43
C ARG A 111 -24.30 11.69 0.67
N ALA A 112 -23.36 11.67 1.60
CA ALA A 112 -23.29 12.67 2.67
C ALA A 112 -23.11 14.10 2.13
N LYS A 113 -22.32 14.28 1.06
CA LYS A 113 -22.18 15.59 0.39
C LYS A 113 -23.48 16.02 -0.27
N ALA A 114 -24.16 15.12 -0.99
CA ALA A 114 -25.42 15.42 -1.66
C ALA A 114 -26.54 15.76 -0.65
N GLU A 115 -26.62 15.04 0.47
CA GLU A 115 -27.56 15.34 1.56
C GLU A 115 -27.28 16.72 2.17
N LEU A 116 -26.01 17.03 2.43
CA LEU A 116 -25.61 18.33 2.99
C LEU A 116 -25.86 19.49 2.01
N GLU A 117 -25.70 19.26 0.70
CA GLU A 117 -26.04 20.24 -0.33
C GLU A 117 -27.56 20.45 -0.42
N ALA A 118 -28.35 19.37 -0.37
CA ALA A 118 -29.80 19.46 -0.33
C ALA A 118 -30.31 20.19 0.93
N GLU A 119 -29.71 19.93 2.09
CA GLU A 119 -30.04 20.63 3.34
C GLU A 119 -29.67 22.11 3.27
N LYS A 120 -28.50 22.45 2.72
CA LYS A 120 -28.11 23.85 2.47
C LYS A 120 -29.09 24.55 1.54
N ASN A 121 -29.52 23.90 0.46
CA ASN A 121 -30.47 24.48 -0.48
C ASN A 121 -31.83 24.72 0.20
N LYS A 122 -32.37 23.74 0.93
CA LYS A 122 -33.60 23.91 1.72
C LYS A 122 -33.50 25.05 2.72
N LEU A 123 -32.40 25.12 3.48
CA LEU A 123 -32.18 26.19 4.45
C LEU A 123 -32.09 27.57 3.77
N SER A 124 -31.46 27.64 2.60
CA SER A 124 -31.38 28.87 1.82
C SER A 124 -32.76 29.33 1.30
N GLU A 125 -33.61 28.38 0.88
CA GLU A 125 -34.99 28.65 0.47
C GLU A 125 -35.83 29.15 1.65
N GLU A 126 -35.74 28.48 2.80
CA GLU A 126 -36.41 28.87 4.05
C GLU A 126 -35.98 30.28 4.50
N LEU A 127 -34.67 30.58 4.44
CA LEU A 127 -34.13 31.89 4.78
C LEU A 127 -34.65 32.98 3.82
N ASN A 128 -34.69 32.69 2.52
CA ASN A 128 -35.20 33.63 1.53
C ASN A 128 -36.70 33.88 1.71
N LYS A 129 -37.48 32.85 2.05
CA LYS A 129 -38.89 32.97 2.38
C LYS A 129 -39.09 33.85 3.63
N GLN A 130 -38.35 33.58 4.70
CA GLN A 130 -38.41 34.38 5.92
C GLN A 130 -38.02 35.84 5.68
N LYS A 131 -37.01 36.11 4.83
CA LYS A 131 -36.64 37.47 4.44
C LYS A 131 -37.77 38.18 3.72
N ARG A 132 -38.41 37.54 2.74
CA ARG A 132 -39.57 38.11 2.03
C ARG A 132 -40.73 38.41 2.98
N GLU A 133 -41.07 37.48 3.86
CA GLU A 133 -42.13 37.69 4.86
C GLU A 133 -41.81 38.87 5.80
N ARG A 134 -40.54 39.04 6.21
CA ARG A 134 -40.11 40.19 7.00
C ARG A 134 -40.14 41.49 6.21
N GLU A 135 -39.69 41.50 4.96
CA GLU A 135 -39.76 42.67 4.08
C GLU A 135 -41.20 43.11 3.85
N GLU A 136 -42.11 42.16 3.61
CA GLU A 136 -43.55 42.43 3.47
C GLU A 136 -44.17 42.95 4.78
N ALA A 137 -43.80 42.40 5.94
CA ALA A 137 -44.29 42.87 7.24
C ALA A 137 -43.81 44.31 7.53
N VAL A 138 -42.53 44.59 7.25
CA VAL A 138 -41.96 45.95 7.39
C VAL A 138 -42.65 46.92 6.44
N ALA A 139 -42.93 46.53 5.19
CA ALA A 139 -43.62 47.37 4.23
C ALA A 139 -45.07 47.67 4.67
N LYS A 140 -45.78 46.69 5.23
CA LYS A 140 -47.13 46.88 5.80
C LYS A 140 -47.10 47.83 7.00
N GLU A 141 -46.17 47.64 7.92
CA GLU A 141 -46.00 48.51 9.10
C GLU A 141 -45.68 49.95 8.67
N GLN A 142 -44.81 50.13 7.67
CA GLN A 142 -44.52 51.45 7.10
C GLN A 142 -45.75 52.09 6.45
N ALA A 143 -46.53 51.33 5.68
CA ALA A 143 -47.75 51.83 5.05
C ALA A 143 -48.83 52.21 6.09
N GLU A 144 -48.96 51.43 7.17
CA GLU A 144 -49.85 51.74 8.29
C GLU A 144 -49.41 53.02 9.02
N LEU A 145 -48.12 53.16 9.31
CA LEU A 145 -47.56 54.38 9.90
C LEU A 145 -47.73 55.59 8.99
N GLU A 146 -47.56 55.45 7.67
CA GLU A 146 -47.80 56.53 6.71
C GLU A 146 -49.28 56.91 6.65
N ALA A 147 -50.19 55.94 6.63
CA ALA A 147 -51.62 56.20 6.68
C ALA A 147 -52.06 56.85 8.01
N GLU A 148 -51.46 56.45 9.13
CA GLU A 148 -51.71 57.08 10.43
C GLU A 148 -51.16 58.51 10.46
N LYS A 149 -49.95 58.75 9.94
CA LYS A 149 -49.40 60.11 9.74
C LYS A 149 -50.33 60.97 8.90
N GLN A 150 -50.81 60.47 7.77
CA GLN A 150 -51.75 61.19 6.90
C GLN A 150 -53.05 61.55 7.62
N LYS A 151 -53.63 60.61 8.38
CA LYS A 151 -54.83 60.87 9.21
C LYS A 151 -54.56 61.90 10.30
N LEU A 152 -53.37 61.89 10.90
CA LEU A 152 -52.98 62.86 11.92
C LEU A 152 -52.81 64.25 11.29
N GLU A 153 -52.15 64.35 10.13
CA GLU A 153 -51.99 65.58 9.36
C GLU A 153 -53.33 66.14 8.90
N GLU A 154 -54.26 65.30 8.47
CA GLU A 154 -55.63 65.67 8.11
C GLU A 154 -56.39 66.23 9.32
N LYS A 155 -56.34 65.55 10.48
CA LYS A 155 -56.91 66.06 11.74
C LYS A 155 -56.27 67.38 12.19
N LEU A 156 -54.96 67.54 11.98
CA LEU A 156 -54.25 68.78 12.30
C LEU A 156 -54.74 69.91 11.39
N ARG A 157 -54.94 69.63 10.09
CA ARG A 157 -55.54 70.57 9.13
C ARG A 157 -56.98 70.92 9.49
N GLU A 158 -57.78 69.95 9.95
CA GLU A 158 -59.14 70.20 10.45
C GLU A 158 -59.13 71.09 11.69
N GLN A 159 -58.22 70.86 12.65
CA GLN A 159 -58.03 71.73 13.82
C GLN A 159 -57.50 73.13 13.47
N GLN A 160 -56.67 73.24 12.42
CA GLN A 160 -56.21 74.52 11.89
C GLN A 160 -57.30 75.25 11.09
N ASN A 161 -58.22 74.52 10.43
CA ASN A 161 -59.36 75.08 9.72
C ASN A 161 -60.54 75.44 10.65
N GLU A 162 -60.76 74.70 11.75
CA GLU A 162 -61.68 75.10 12.83
C GLU A 162 -61.15 76.31 13.62
N ASN A 163 -59.83 76.55 13.58
CA ASN A 163 -59.18 77.75 14.11
C ASN A 163 -58.57 78.60 12.98
N GLY A 164 -59.39 79.09 12.04
CA GLY A 164 -59.09 80.34 11.33
C GLY A 164 -59.82 81.47 12.07
N ILE A 165 -59.17 82.49 12.63
CA ILE A 165 -58.34 83.52 11.98
C ILE A 165 -57.22 83.91 13.00
N ILE A 166 -55.94 84.06 12.66
CA ILE A 166 -55.32 85.18 11.93
C ILE A 166 -53.89 84.80 11.53
N GLU A 167 -53.55 85.08 10.27
CA GLU A 167 -52.19 85.16 9.73
C GLU A 167 -51.38 86.26 10.43
N THR A 168 -50.10 86.00 10.69
CA THR A 168 -49.04 86.99 10.41
C THR A 168 -47.72 86.26 10.16
N GLU A 169 -47.13 86.54 9.00
CA GLU A 169 -45.69 86.50 8.76
C GLU A 169 -44.94 87.18 9.91
N ASP A 170 -43.89 86.55 10.41
CA ASP A 170 -42.65 87.26 10.67
C ASP A 170 -41.45 86.31 10.72
N ASP A 171 -40.39 86.83 10.13
CA ASP A 171 -39.04 86.32 9.88
C ASP A 171 -38.30 85.78 11.11
N PHE A 172 -37.14 85.13 10.87
CA PHE A 172 -35.99 84.83 11.76
C PHE A 172 -35.68 83.34 12.10
N PRO A 173 -34.39 82.96 12.25
CA PRO A 173 -33.55 82.41 11.19
C PRO A 173 -33.08 80.95 11.46
N GLU A 174 -32.49 80.31 10.45
CA GLU A 174 -31.95 78.93 10.50
C GLU A 174 -30.89 78.70 11.61
N PRO A 175 -31.02 77.66 12.44
CA PRO A 175 -29.90 77.08 13.19
C PRO A 175 -29.27 75.89 12.45
N PRO A 176 -27.97 75.62 12.70
CA PRO A 176 -27.08 75.01 11.72
C PRO A 176 -27.22 73.49 11.58
N LYS A 177 -27.00 73.01 10.35
CA LYS A 177 -26.79 71.59 10.03
C LYS A 177 -25.57 71.05 10.77
N LYS A 178 -25.79 70.33 11.87
CA LYS A 178 -24.78 69.39 12.41
C LYS A 178 -25.10 67.99 11.93
N GLY A 179 -24.22 67.48 11.07
CA GLY A 179 -24.22 66.08 10.67
C GLY A 179 -24.02 65.19 11.90
N PHE A 180 -24.94 64.26 12.09
CA PHE A 180 -24.93 63.25 13.14
C PHE A 180 -23.74 62.25 13.03
N TRP A 181 -22.90 62.36 12.00
CA TRP A 181 -21.84 61.40 11.67
C TRP A 181 -20.40 61.84 11.98
N ASP A 182 -20.19 62.94 12.70
CA ASP A 182 -18.84 63.46 13.00
C ASP A 182 -18.14 62.83 14.23
N PHE A 183 -18.70 61.77 14.83
CA PHE A 183 -18.13 61.11 16.02
C PHE A 183 -17.38 59.78 15.72
N LEU A 184 -17.39 59.26 14.48
CA LEU A 184 -16.87 57.91 14.17
C LEU A 184 -15.56 57.88 13.34
N LYS A 185 -14.84 58.99 13.22
CA LYS A 185 -13.49 59.00 12.63
C LYS A 185 -12.43 59.37 13.67
N ARG A 186 -12.02 58.40 14.48
CA ARG A 186 -10.63 58.26 14.93
C ARG A 186 -10.31 56.81 15.23
#